data_AF-A0A1T4VTG0-F1
#
_entry.id   AF-A0A1T4VTG0-F1
#
_cell.length_a   1.000
_cell.length_b   1.000
_cell.length_c   1.000
_cell.angle_alpha   90.00
_cell.angle_beta   90.00
_cell.angle_gamma   90.00
#
_symmetry.space_group_name_H-M   'P 1'
#
loop_
_entity.id
_entity.type
_entity.pdbx_description
1 polymer ?
#
loop_
_entity_poly.entity_id
_entity_poly.type
_entity_poly.pdbx_seq_one_letter_code
_entity_poly.pdbx_strand_id
1 'polypeptide(L)'
;MALMWGDALIGVAWGVWLALYLDRIYLKQFTLIKLGVFVLWGQSFKANNRMAFVLNLLLLSTFLLGASAAIGSVVSAWMEFIAGWCVGHACYLLFFSSSKQSVPD
;
A
#
# COMPACT_ATOMS: atom_id res chain seq x y z
N MET A 1 -21.25 -12.12 17.10
CA MET A 1 -21.54 -12.17 15.65
C MET A 1 -21.48 -10.80 14.97
N ALA A 2 -22.23 -9.76 15.37
CA ALA A 2 -22.19 -8.47 14.65
C ALA A 2 -20.80 -7.80 14.60
N LEU A 3 -20.00 -7.91 15.68
CA LEU A 3 -18.61 -7.42 15.73
C LEU A 3 -17.65 -8.20 14.81
N MET A 4 -17.93 -9.49 14.58
CA MET A 4 -17.10 -10.40 13.78
C MET A 4 -17.14 -10.04 12.28
N TRP A 5 -18.34 -9.74 11.78
CA TRP A 5 -18.51 -9.26 10.41
C TRP A 5 -17.89 -7.86 10.19
N GLY A 6 -17.82 -7.04 11.23
CA GLY A 6 -17.16 -5.73 11.19
C GLY A 6 -15.67 -5.85 10.90
N ASP A 7 -14.97 -6.74 11.61
CA ASP A 7 -13.53 -6.96 11.44
C ASP A 7 -13.20 -7.49 10.04
N ALA A 8 -14.04 -8.39 9.51
CA ALA A 8 -13.91 -8.87 8.13
C ALA A 8 -14.11 -7.76 7.10
N LEU A 9 -15.10 -6.87 7.28
CA LEU A 9 -15.35 -5.74 6.37
C LEU A 9 -14.20 -4.73 6.38
N ILE A 10 -13.66 -4.42 7.57
CA ILE A 10 -12.48 -3.56 7.72
C ILE A 10 -11.28 -4.21 7.02
N GLY A 11 -11.11 -5.52 7.18
CA GLY A 11 -10.13 -6.32 6.44
C GLY A 11 -10.28 -6.16 4.93
N VAL A 12 -11.48 -6.40 4.38
CA VAL A 12 -11.77 -6.26 2.94
C VAL A 12 -11.45 -4.86 2.44
N ALA A 13 -11.94 -3.83 3.13
CA ALA A 13 -11.70 -2.44 2.76
C ALA A 13 -10.19 -2.11 2.75
N TRP A 14 -9.46 -2.56 3.78
CA TRP A 14 -8.02 -2.39 3.87
C TRP A 14 -7.27 -3.14 2.77
N GLY A 15 -7.68 -4.37 2.46
CA GLY A 15 -7.06 -5.20 1.42
C GLY A 15 -7.23 -4.62 0.03
N VAL A 16 -8.44 -4.15 -0.31
CA VAL A 16 -8.72 -3.45 -1.57
C VAL A 16 -7.92 -2.15 -1.65
N TRP A 17 -7.94 -1.34 -0.60
CA TRP A 17 -7.25 -0.05 -0.58
C TRP A 17 -5.75 -0.22 -0.72
N LEU A 18 -5.13 -1.16 -0.01
CA LEU A 18 -3.70 -1.42 -0.09
C LEU A 18 -3.28 -1.87 -1.48
N ALA A 19 -4.08 -2.74 -2.11
CA ALA A 19 -3.82 -3.20 -3.47
C ALA A 19 -3.93 -2.06 -4.50
N LEU A 20 -4.98 -1.21 -4.39
CA LEU A 20 -5.13 0.02 -5.18
C LEU A 20 -3.94 0.98 -5.00
N TYR A 21 -3.51 1.18 -3.75
CA TYR A 21 -2.44 2.09 -3.40
C TYR A 21 -1.11 1.64 -4.00
N LEU A 22 -0.74 0.37 -3.79
CA LEU A 22 0.49 -0.22 -4.34
C LEU A 22 0.50 -0.18 -5.87
N ASP A 23 -0.67 -0.37 -6.49
CA ASP A 23 -0.78 -0.40 -7.94
C ASP A 23 -0.69 1.00 -8.57
N ARG A 24 -1.50 1.95 -8.11
CA ARG A 24 -1.72 3.22 -8.82
C ARG A 24 -1.00 4.42 -8.23
N ILE A 25 -0.77 4.39 -6.92
CA ILE A 25 -0.32 5.55 -6.15
C ILE A 25 1.16 5.44 -5.83
N TYR A 26 1.63 4.24 -5.48
CA TYR A 26 3.00 4.00 -5.04
C TYR A 26 4.05 4.37 -6.08
N LEU A 27 3.84 4.03 -7.36
CA LEU A 27 4.75 4.42 -8.44
C LEU A 27 4.87 5.95 -8.59
N LYS A 28 3.75 6.66 -8.47
CA LYS A 28 3.72 8.13 -8.55
C LYS A 28 4.43 8.76 -7.35
N GLN A 29 4.16 8.27 -6.15
CA GLN A 29 4.84 8.71 -4.94
C GLN A 29 6.35 8.47 -5.01
N PHE A 30 6.78 7.29 -5.43
CA PHE A 30 8.21 6.98 -5.56
C PHE A 30 8.90 7.91 -6.58
N THR A 31 8.20 8.23 -7.67
CA THR A 31 8.69 9.18 -8.68
C THR A 31 8.81 10.59 -8.10
N LEU A 32 7.82 11.05 -7.33
CA LEU A 32 7.87 12.34 -6.64
C LEU A 32 8.98 12.40 -5.59
N ILE A 33 9.21 11.32 -4.83
CA ILE A 33 10.31 11.24 -3.85
C ILE A 33 11.65 11.35 -4.58
N LYS A 34 11.84 10.63 -5.69
CA LYS A 34 13.05 10.75 -6.52
C LYS A 34 13.26 12.17 -7.03
N LEU A 35 12.21 12.80 -7.55
CA LEU A 35 12.27 14.17 -8.04
C LEU A 35 12.63 15.15 -6.91
N GLY A 36 11.98 15.02 -5.75
CA GLY A 36 12.24 15.86 -4.58
C GLY A 36 13.68 15.72 -4.09
N VAL A 37 14.20 14.49 -3.98
CA VAL A 37 15.60 14.25 -3.61
C VAL A 37 16.56 14.82 -4.66
N PHE A 38 16.23 14.68 -5.93
CA PHE A 38 17.05 15.23 -7.00
C PHE A 38 17.14 16.76 -6.94
N VAL A 39 15.99 17.44 -6.77
CA VAL A 39 15.90 18.91 -6.69
C VAL A 39 16.57 19.45 -5.43
N LEU A 40 16.38 18.80 -4.27
CA LEU A 40 16.86 19.33 -2.99
C LEU A 40 18.32 18.96 -2.68
N TRP A 41 18.80 17.81 -3.15
CA TRP A 41 20.11 17.29 -2.76
C TRP A 41 21.21 17.52 -3.81
N GLY A 42 20.86 17.56 -5.10
CA GLY A 42 21.79 17.92 -6.19
C GLY A 42 23.04 17.03 -6.34
N GLN A 43 23.10 15.86 -5.67
CA GLN A 43 24.24 14.94 -5.74
C GLN A 43 24.18 14.02 -6.97
N SER A 44 25.22 13.18 -7.14
CA SER A 44 25.28 12.15 -8.18
C SER A 44 24.00 11.29 -8.23
N PHE A 45 23.58 10.92 -9.44
CA PHE A 45 22.39 10.10 -9.71
C PHE A 45 22.32 8.83 -8.85
N LYS A 46 23.47 8.19 -8.59
CA LYS A 46 23.56 6.98 -7.75
C LYS A 46 23.27 7.25 -6.27
N ALA A 47 23.71 8.41 -5.75
CA ALA A 47 23.46 8.82 -4.38
C ALA A 47 21.98 9.20 -4.18
N ASN A 48 21.41 9.95 -5.13
CA ASN A 48 20.00 10.36 -5.08
C ASN A 48 19.07 9.14 -5.16
N ASN A 49 19.40 8.14 -5.97
CA ASN A 49 18.57 6.93 -6.08
C ASN A 49 18.61 6.08 -4.79
N ARG A 50 19.77 5.99 -4.11
CA ARG A 50 19.88 5.34 -2.80
C ARG A 50 19.09 6.10 -1.73
N MET A 51 19.21 7.42 -1.71
CA MET A 51 18.50 8.26 -0.73
C MET A 51 16.99 8.21 -0.94
N ALA A 52 16.51 8.27 -2.18
CA ALA A 52 15.09 8.11 -2.50
C ALA A 52 14.54 6.73 -2.09
N PHE A 53 15.33 5.67 -2.27
CA PHE A 53 14.95 4.34 -1.78
C PHE A 53 14.83 4.29 -0.25
N VAL A 54 15.81 4.85 0.46
CA VAL A 54 15.79 4.90 1.94
C VAL A 54 14.61 5.72 2.46
N LEU A 55 14.37 6.90 1.87
CA LEU A 55 13.22 7.74 2.25
C LEU A 55 11.89 7.04 1.98
N ASN A 56 11.76 6.37 0.84
CA ASN A 56 10.57 5.60 0.52
C ASN A 56 10.37 4.42 1.50
N LEU A 57 11.43 3.72 1.87
CA LEU A 57 11.38 2.65 2.88
C LEU A 57 10.96 3.19 4.26
N LEU A 58 11.47 4.35 4.67
CA LEU A 58 11.11 5.02 5.91
C LEU A 58 9.65 5.46 5.91
N LEU A 59 9.18 6.09 4.83
CA LEU A 59 7.78 6.52 4.69
C LEU A 59 6.84 5.31 4.71
N LEU A 60 7.16 4.26 3.96
CA LEU A 60 6.35 3.04 3.91
C LEU A 60 6.32 2.33 5.26
N SER A 61 7.45 2.20 5.95
CA SER A 61 7.51 1.54 7.26
C SER A 61 6.76 2.34 8.32
N THR A 62 6.93 3.67 8.36
CA THR A 62 6.18 4.54 9.28
C THR A 62 4.68 4.45 9.04
N PHE A 63 4.26 4.46 7.77
CA PHE A 63 2.86 4.28 7.40
C PHE A 63 2.31 2.92 7.84
N LEU A 64 3.02 1.83 7.56
CA LEU A 64 2.59 0.48 7.93
C LEU A 64 2.52 0.30 9.45
N LEU A 65 3.47 0.84 10.21
CA LEU A 65 3.45 0.81 11.67
C LEU A 65 2.28 1.62 12.23
N GLY A 66 2.03 2.82 11.69
CA GLY A 66 0.90 3.66 12.07
C GLY A 66 -0.44 3.00 11.75
N ALA A 67 -0.58 2.43 10.55
CA ALA A 67 -1.76 1.69 10.14
C ALA A 67 -1.98 0.45 11.00
N SER A 68 -0.92 -0.31 11.32
CA SER A 68 -1.00 -1.47 12.20
C SER A 68 -1.49 -1.10 13.60
N ALA A 69 -0.99 0.00 14.18
CA ALA A 69 -1.43 0.49 15.48
C ALA A 69 -2.91 0.95 15.46
N ALA A 70 -3.34 1.64 14.41
CA ALA A 70 -4.71 2.11 14.25
C ALA A 70 -5.70 0.95 14.01
N ILE A 71 -5.31 -0.05 13.22
CA ILE A 71 -6.13 -1.24 12.96
C ILE A 71 -6.17 -2.10 14.23
N GLY A 72 -5.05 -2.27 14.92
CA GLY A 72 -4.97 -3.08 16.13
C GLY A 72 -5.72 -2.52 17.34
N SER A 73 -6.09 -1.23 17.35
CA SER A 73 -6.96 -0.66 18.37
C SER A 73 -8.46 -0.85 18.08
N VAL A 74 -8.82 -1.26 16.87
CA VAL A 74 -10.21 -1.41 16.41
C VAL A 74 -10.57 -2.88 16.20
N VAL A 75 -9.63 -3.69 15.68
CA VAL A 75 -9.86 -5.10 15.33
C VAL A 75 -9.80 -5.98 16.57
N SER A 76 -10.87 -6.75 16.78
CA SER A 76 -10.98 -7.70 17.89
C SER A 76 -10.64 -9.14 17.48
N ALA A 77 -10.98 -9.52 16.24
CA ALA A 77 -10.80 -10.85 15.66
C ALA A 77 -9.83 -10.81 14.48
N TRP A 78 -8.54 -10.95 14.75
CA TRP A 78 -7.47 -10.88 13.74
C TRP A 78 -7.60 -11.87 12.60
N MET A 79 -8.08 -13.09 12.86
CA MET A 79 -8.23 -14.11 11.81
C MET A 79 -9.30 -13.72 10.78
N GLU A 80 -10.38 -13.09 11.21
CA GLU A 80 -11.46 -12.63 10.33
C GLU A 80 -11.03 -11.39 9.55
N PHE A 81 -10.30 -10.48 10.21
CA PHE A 81 -9.66 -9.36 9.53
C PHE A 81 -8.70 -9.83 8.44
N ILE A 82 -7.83 -10.81 8.72
CA ILE A 82 -6.89 -11.35 7.72
C ILE A 82 -7.65 -12.04 6.57
N ALA A 83 -8.67 -12.83 6.89
CA ALA A 83 -9.51 -13.45 5.86
C ALA A 83 -10.18 -12.40 4.97
N GLY A 84 -10.77 -11.36 5.56
CA GLY A 84 -11.34 -10.23 4.84
C GLY A 84 -10.30 -9.50 3.99
N TRP A 85 -9.10 -9.24 4.54
CA TRP A 85 -7.99 -8.62 3.82
C TRP A 85 -7.57 -9.39 2.57
N CYS A 86 -7.42 -10.71 2.69
CA CYS A 86 -7.15 -11.59 1.56
C CYS A 86 -8.27 -11.55 0.51
N VAL A 87 -9.53 -11.57 0.96
CA VAL A 87 -10.70 -11.47 0.05
C VAL A 87 -10.71 -10.13 -0.68
N GLY A 88 -10.49 -9.02 0.02
CA GLY A 88 -10.41 -7.70 -0.60
C GLY A 88 -9.30 -7.59 -1.63
N HIS A 89 -8.12 -8.14 -1.33
CA HIS A 89 -7.02 -8.20 -2.27
C HIS A 89 -7.35 -9.07 -3.49
N ALA A 90 -7.99 -10.22 -3.29
CA ALA A 90 -8.44 -11.09 -4.38
C ALA A 90 -9.50 -10.40 -5.26
N CYS A 91 -10.47 -9.71 -4.66
CA CYS A 91 -11.45 -8.90 -5.39
C CYS A 91 -10.76 -7.84 -6.24
N TYR A 92 -9.79 -7.10 -5.67
CA TYR A 92 -9.05 -6.10 -6.45
C TYR A 92 -8.36 -6.73 -7.66
N LEU A 93 -7.66 -7.85 -7.47
CA LEU A 93 -6.99 -8.54 -8.57
C LEU A 93 -7.97 -9.02 -9.64
N LEU A 94 -9.08 -9.64 -9.25
CA LEU A 94 -10.07 -10.16 -10.19
C LEU A 94 -10.78 -9.05 -10.98
N PHE A 95 -11.14 -7.94 -10.35
CA PHE A 95 -11.91 -6.87 -10.99
C PHE A 95 -11.04 -5.83 -11.70
N PHE A 96 -9.81 -5.60 -11.25
CA PHE A 96 -8.98 -4.49 -11.72
C PHE A 96 -7.60 -4.90 -12.27
N SER A 97 -7.09 -6.11 -12.02
CA SER A 97 -5.82 -6.54 -12.62
C SER A 97 -5.91 -6.75 -14.13
N SER A 98 -7.10 -7.05 -14.67
CA SER A 98 -7.30 -7.23 -16.12
C SER A 98 -7.11 -5.93 -16.92
N SER A 99 -7.20 -4.76 -16.29
CA SER A 99 -6.97 -3.47 -16.99
C SER A 99 -5.50 -3.21 -17.37
N LYS A 100 -4.56 -4.11 -17.00
CA LYS A 100 -3.13 -4.00 -17.34
C LYS A 100 -2.74 -4.69 -18.65
N GLN A 101 -3.69 -5.33 -19.35
CA GLN A 101 -3.40 -6.22 -20.48
C GLN A 101 -3.60 -5.58 -21.87
N SER A 102 -3.38 -4.26 -22.00
CA SER A 102 -3.40 -3.58 -23.31
C SER A 102 -2.20 -2.65 -23.50
N VAL A 103 -1.00 -3.24 -23.45
CA VAL A 103 0.10 -2.73 -24.30
C VAL A 103 0.25 -3.81 -25.39
N PRO A 104 -0.13 -3.52 -26.64
CA PRO A 104 0.24 -4.39 -27.76
C PRO A 104 1.77 -4.34 -27.92
N ASP A 105 2.40 -5.51 -28.04
CA ASP A 105 3.78 -5.64 -28.48
C ASP A 105 4.02 -4.97 -29.85
#